data_AF-A0A2M8H8E6-F1
#
_entry.id   AF-A0A2M8H8E6-F1
#
_cell.length_a   1.000
_cell.length_b   1.000
_cell.length_c   1.000
_cell.angle_alpha   90.00
_cell.angle_beta   90.00
_cell.angle_gamma   90.00
#
_symmetry.space_group_name_H-M   'P 1'
#
loop_
_entity.id
_entity.type
_entity.pdbx_description
1 polymer ?
#
loop_
_entity_poly.entity_id
_entity_poly.type
_entity_poly.pdbx_seq_one_letter_code
_entity_poly.pdbx_strand_id
1 'polypeptide(L)'
;MGKGIRVYVLSERVLGDEGDGLEDELWDDTPAEVFCLESLRTVERVKWDYPPEQVADRFKALPELMPHTLSHCLHELAYWNDLYYLRKVCDTSGEYEHRMESSARDRFIFGLLAELRPRIREEAKDTLRYLMASERHDMPEADLILENLVS
;
A
#
# COMPACT_ATOMS: atom_id res chain seq x y z
N MET A 1 -16.87 2.37 -9.61
CA MET A 1 -17.56 2.01 -8.34
C MET A 1 -16.71 0.96 -7.66
N GLY A 2 -15.95 1.18 -6.60
CA GLY A 2 -15.91 2.25 -5.59
C GLY A 2 -15.41 1.59 -4.31
N LYS A 3 -14.24 0.94 -4.35
CA LYS A 3 -13.68 0.19 -3.21
C LYS A 3 -12.98 1.08 -2.18
N GLY A 4 -12.75 2.36 -2.50
CA GLY A 4 -12.24 3.36 -1.56
C GLY A 4 -13.25 3.90 -0.53
N ILE A 5 -14.52 3.50 -0.61
CA ILE A 5 -15.57 4.01 0.30
C ILE A 5 -15.50 3.31 1.69
N ARG A 6 -14.97 2.09 1.79
CA ARG A 6 -15.01 1.35 3.07
C ARG A 6 -14.14 1.96 4.17
N VAL A 7 -12.99 2.56 3.84
CA VAL A 7 -12.11 3.16 4.85
C VAL A 7 -12.72 4.43 5.45
N TYR A 8 -13.34 5.28 4.62
CA TYR A 8 -14.04 6.47 5.09
C TYR A 8 -15.31 6.15 5.89
N VAL A 9 -16.05 5.10 5.49
CA VAL A 9 -17.26 4.68 6.22
C VAL A 9 -16.92 4.12 7.61
N LEU A 10 -15.76 3.48 7.78
CA LEU A 10 -15.29 3.07 9.10
C LEU A 10 -14.90 4.29 9.95
N SER A 11 -14.23 5.29 9.37
CA SER A 11 -13.85 6.53 10.09
C SER A 11 -15.06 7.33 10.62
N GLU A 12 -16.16 7.45 9.88
CA GLU A 12 -17.36 8.19 10.34
C GLU A 12 -18.23 7.37 11.32
N ARG A 13 -18.13 6.03 11.30
CA ARG A 13 -18.98 5.14 12.12
C ARG A 13 -18.33 4.66 13.41
N VAL A 14 -17.00 4.62 13.50
CA VAL A 14 -16.27 4.33 14.75
C VAL A 14 -16.53 5.42 15.81
N LEU A 15 -16.97 6.62 15.40
CA LEU A 15 -17.38 7.70 16.30
C LEU A 15 -18.83 7.58 16.82
N GLY A 16 -19.57 6.53 16.43
CA GLY A 16 -20.97 6.33 16.81
C GLY A 16 -21.21 5.00 17.53
N ASP A 17 -21.18 5.04 18.87
CA ASP A 17 -21.89 4.24 19.89
C ASP A 17 -22.39 2.79 19.63
N GLU A 18 -21.80 2.01 18.71
CA GLU A 18 -22.03 0.56 18.56
C GLU A 18 -20.72 -0.20 18.88
N GLY A 19 -20.41 -0.29 20.18
CA GLY A 19 -19.06 -0.54 20.69
C GLY A 19 -18.67 -1.98 21.08
N ASP A 20 -19.07 -3.02 20.36
CA ASP A 20 -18.51 -4.37 20.61
C ASP A 20 -18.12 -5.17 19.35
N GLY A 21 -18.82 -5.00 18.22
CA GLY A 21 -18.48 -5.72 16.97
C GLY A 21 -17.49 -5.03 16.03
N LEU A 22 -17.27 -3.71 16.19
CA LEU A 22 -16.50 -2.90 15.24
C LEU A 22 -14.99 -2.84 15.55
N GLU A 23 -14.61 -2.99 16.81
CA GLU A 23 -13.19 -3.09 17.18
C GLU A 23 -12.59 -4.35 16.56
N ASP A 24 -13.29 -5.49 16.63
CA ASP A 24 -12.79 -6.75 16.08
C ASP A 24 -12.59 -6.69 14.54
N GLU A 25 -13.54 -6.12 13.78
CA GLU A 25 -13.43 -6.02 12.31
C GLU A 25 -12.30 -5.07 11.86
N LEU A 26 -11.91 -4.08 12.69
CA LEU A 26 -10.77 -3.20 12.40
C LEU A 26 -9.43 -3.97 12.44
N TRP A 27 -9.32 -4.94 13.35
CA TRP A 27 -8.10 -5.71 13.56
C TRP A 27 -8.02 -6.96 12.70
N ASP A 28 -9.14 -7.41 12.13
CA ASP A 28 -9.18 -8.50 11.16
C ASP A 28 -8.33 -8.21 9.92
N ASP A 29 -7.70 -9.27 9.40
CA ASP A 29 -6.92 -9.18 8.17
C ASP A 29 -7.84 -8.87 6.99
N THR A 30 -7.55 -7.76 6.32
CA THR A 30 -8.24 -7.41 5.09
C THR A 30 -7.88 -8.40 3.96
N PRO A 31 -8.71 -8.54 2.91
CA PRO A 31 -8.34 -9.39 1.77
C PRO A 31 -7.00 -9.03 1.10
N ALA A 32 -6.61 -7.75 1.15
CA ALA A 32 -5.32 -7.30 0.63
C ALA A 32 -4.15 -7.78 1.51
N GLU A 33 -4.33 -7.78 2.83
CA GLU A 33 -3.34 -8.31 3.78
C GLU A 33 -3.20 -9.82 3.67
N VAL A 34 -4.33 -10.54 3.59
CA VAL A 34 -4.34 -11.99 3.34
C VAL A 34 -3.61 -12.33 2.04
N PHE A 35 -3.81 -11.54 0.98
CA PHE A 35 -3.07 -11.71 -0.26
C PHE A 35 -1.55 -11.55 -0.06
N CYS A 36 -1.11 -10.55 0.70
CA CYS A 36 0.31 -10.32 0.97
C CYS A 36 0.92 -11.47 1.79
N LEU A 37 0.21 -11.91 2.84
CA LEU A 37 0.59 -13.03 3.68
C LEU A 37 0.76 -14.33 2.87
N GLU A 38 -0.23 -14.68 2.05
CA GLU A 38 -0.17 -15.89 1.24
C GLU A 38 0.90 -15.81 0.14
N SER A 39 1.06 -14.65 -0.50
CA SER A 39 2.07 -14.43 -1.53
C SER A 39 3.49 -14.60 -0.99
N LEU A 40 3.74 -14.15 0.23
CA LEU A 40 5.07 -14.15 0.86
C LEU A 40 5.28 -15.30 1.86
N ARG A 41 4.30 -16.20 2.03
CA ARG A 41 4.33 -17.32 3.01
C ARG A 41 5.58 -18.19 2.95
N THR A 42 6.21 -18.29 1.78
CA THR A 42 7.40 -19.12 1.55
C THR A 42 8.67 -18.32 1.25
N VAL A 43 8.61 -17.00 1.42
CA VAL A 43 9.78 -16.12 1.25
C VAL A 43 10.40 -15.89 2.61
N GLU A 44 11.68 -16.20 2.74
CA GLU A 44 12.42 -15.93 3.98
C GLU A 44 12.89 -14.47 4.01
N ARG A 45 12.74 -13.84 5.17
CA ARG A 45 13.28 -12.50 5.42
C ARG A 45 14.79 -12.56 5.59
N VAL A 46 15.47 -11.53 5.11
CA VAL A 46 16.89 -11.31 5.36
C VAL A 46 17.01 -10.18 6.39
N LYS A 47 17.47 -10.53 7.59
CA LYS A 47 17.40 -9.67 8.78
C LYS A 47 15.94 -9.33 9.13
N TRP A 48 15.50 -8.12 8.81
CA TRP A 48 14.16 -7.62 9.12
C TRP A 48 13.29 -7.49 7.86
N ASP A 49 13.87 -7.49 6.67
CA ASP A 49 13.17 -7.19 5.41
C ASP A 49 13.00 -8.40 4.50
N TYR A 50 12.00 -8.33 3.63
CA TYR A 50 11.87 -9.26 2.51
C TYR A 50 12.80 -8.85 1.35
N PRO A 51 13.50 -9.79 0.70
CA PRO A 51 14.33 -9.50 -0.47
C PRO A 51 13.48 -8.94 -1.63
N PRO A 52 13.75 -7.71 -2.13
CA PRO A 52 12.89 -7.04 -3.11
C PRO A 52 12.63 -7.84 -4.39
N GLU A 53 13.63 -8.56 -4.88
CA GLU A 53 13.52 -9.39 -6.08
C GLU A 53 12.56 -10.56 -5.88
N GLN A 54 12.62 -11.23 -4.72
CA GLN A 54 11.71 -12.33 -4.42
C GLN A 54 10.28 -11.82 -4.19
N VAL A 55 10.13 -10.67 -3.54
CA VAL A 55 8.82 -9.99 -3.38
C VAL A 55 8.21 -9.69 -4.75
N ALA A 56 9.00 -9.12 -5.65
CA ALA A 56 8.56 -8.82 -7.01
C ALA A 56 8.14 -10.10 -7.76
N ASP A 57 8.92 -11.17 -7.68
CA ASP A 57 8.59 -12.45 -8.31
C ASP A 57 7.26 -13.02 -7.79
N ARG A 58 7.02 -12.97 -6.47
CA ARG A 58 5.77 -13.49 -5.87
C ARG A 58 4.56 -12.68 -6.29
N PHE A 59 4.63 -11.35 -6.25
CA PHE A 59 3.49 -10.52 -6.63
C PHE A 59 3.23 -10.53 -8.15
N LYS A 60 4.27 -10.52 -8.97
CA LYS A 60 4.13 -10.57 -10.44
C LYS A 60 3.61 -11.93 -10.93
N ALA A 61 3.70 -13.00 -10.13
CA ALA A 61 3.12 -14.31 -10.44
C ALA A 61 1.59 -14.34 -10.44
N LEU A 62 0.92 -13.32 -9.88
CA LEU A 62 -0.54 -13.18 -9.82
C LEU A 62 -0.98 -11.91 -10.56
N PRO A 63 -0.91 -11.89 -11.91
CA PRO A 63 -1.11 -10.68 -12.71
C PRO A 63 -2.50 -10.06 -12.54
N GLU A 64 -3.53 -10.83 -12.19
CA GLU A 64 -4.88 -10.33 -11.93
C GLU A 64 -5.01 -9.47 -10.66
N LEU A 65 -4.02 -9.55 -9.77
CA LEU A 65 -3.93 -8.76 -8.52
C LEU A 65 -2.84 -7.67 -8.59
N MET A 66 -2.29 -7.43 -9.79
CA MET A 66 -1.31 -6.39 -10.03
C MET A 66 -1.98 -5.06 -10.40
N PRO A 67 -1.48 -3.91 -9.92
CA PRO A 67 -1.87 -2.64 -10.52
C PRO A 67 -1.27 -2.54 -11.93
N HIS A 68 -2.10 -2.07 -12.85
CA HIS A 68 -1.74 -1.96 -14.27
C HIS A 68 -1.55 -0.53 -14.77
N THR A 69 -1.76 0.46 -13.90
CA THR A 69 -1.56 1.88 -14.23
C THR A 69 -0.99 2.61 -13.02
N LEU A 70 -0.43 3.80 -13.26
CA LEU A 70 0.06 4.65 -12.17
C LEU A 70 -1.08 5.04 -11.21
N SER A 71 -2.28 5.35 -11.72
CA SER A 71 -3.44 5.61 -10.84
C SER A 71 -3.81 4.42 -9.96
N HIS A 72 -3.70 3.18 -10.46
CA HIS A 72 -3.92 2.00 -9.61
C HIS A 72 -2.86 1.88 -8.52
N CYS A 73 -1.59 2.15 -8.83
CA CYS A 73 -0.51 2.16 -7.85
C CYS A 73 -0.76 3.22 -6.76
N LEU A 74 -1.09 4.46 -7.16
CA LEU A 74 -1.36 5.55 -6.21
C LEU A 74 -2.56 5.26 -5.32
N HIS A 75 -3.62 4.66 -5.86
CA HIS A 75 -4.77 4.24 -5.05
C HIS A 75 -4.39 3.17 -4.02
N GLU A 76 -3.54 2.22 -4.39
CA GLU A 76 -3.09 1.17 -3.48
C GLU A 76 -2.13 1.72 -2.40
N LEU A 77 -1.22 2.63 -2.74
CA LEU A 77 -0.36 3.32 -1.78
C LEU A 77 -1.17 4.15 -0.77
N ALA A 78 -2.19 4.87 -1.25
CA ALA A 78 -3.10 5.59 -0.36
C ALA A 78 -3.85 4.63 0.58
N TYR A 79 -4.31 3.50 0.07
CA TYR A 79 -4.97 2.47 0.88
C TYR A 79 -4.08 1.96 2.02
N TRP A 80 -2.81 1.62 1.75
CA TRP A 80 -1.88 1.15 2.78
C TRP A 80 -1.61 2.22 3.84
N ASN A 81 -1.42 3.47 3.41
CA ASN A 81 -1.24 4.60 4.31
C ASN A 81 -2.46 4.84 5.21
N ASP A 82 -3.66 4.83 4.63
CA ASP A 82 -4.91 5.05 5.36
C ASP A 82 -5.18 3.93 6.36
N LEU A 83 -4.94 2.66 5.98
CA LEU A 83 -5.07 1.51 6.88
C LEU A 83 -4.11 1.60 8.07
N TYR A 84 -2.85 1.96 7.81
CA TYR A 84 -1.84 2.16 8.85
C TYR A 84 -2.28 3.25 9.83
N TYR A 85 -2.67 4.43 9.34
CA TYR A 85 -3.07 5.54 10.21
C TYR A 85 -4.36 5.26 10.97
N LEU A 86 -5.33 4.60 10.34
CA LEU A 86 -6.57 4.21 11.01
C LEU A 86 -6.27 3.31 12.22
N ARG A 87 -5.52 2.23 12.02
CA ARG A 87 -5.16 1.30 13.12
C ARG A 87 -4.26 1.95 14.16
N LYS A 88 -3.30 2.78 13.74
CA LYS A 88 -2.41 3.51 14.67
C LYS A 88 -3.16 4.48 15.58
N VAL A 89 -4.19 5.16 15.08
CA VAL A 89 -5.00 6.09 15.89
C VAL A 89 -5.91 5.33 16.86
N CYS A 90 -6.42 4.16 16.45
CA CYS A 90 -7.24 3.31 17.31
C CYS A 90 -6.44 2.47 18.31
N ASP A 91 -5.13 2.31 18.10
CA ASP A 91 -4.26 1.60 19.02
C ASP A 91 -4.02 2.40 20.32
N THR A 92 -4.73 2.01 21.37
CA THR A 92 -4.58 2.60 22.71
C THR A 92 -3.35 2.10 23.47
N SER A 93 -2.76 0.98 23.03
CA SER A 93 -1.56 0.39 23.67
C SER A 93 -0.27 1.09 23.23
N GLY A 94 -0.25 1.64 22.01
CA GLY A 94 0.94 2.20 21.37
C GLY A 94 1.91 1.14 20.84
N GLU A 95 1.51 -0.13 20.83
CA GLU A 95 2.31 -1.28 20.38
C GLU A 95 2.01 -1.69 18.92
N TYR A 96 1.09 -1.01 18.22
CA TYR A 96 0.73 -1.34 16.85
C TYR A 96 1.89 -1.13 15.89
N GLU A 97 2.36 -2.23 15.33
CA GLU A 97 3.31 -2.26 14.22
C GLU A 97 2.61 -2.72 12.93
N HIS A 98 3.01 -2.11 11.82
CA HIS A 98 2.51 -2.51 10.51
C HIS A 98 3.05 -3.90 10.15
N ARG A 99 2.23 -4.74 9.49
CA ARG A 99 2.68 -6.05 9.00
C ARG A 99 3.80 -5.88 7.98
N MET A 100 4.81 -6.73 8.06
CA MET A 100 5.97 -6.68 7.18
C MET A 100 5.60 -7.05 5.74
N GLU A 101 4.62 -7.92 5.55
CA GLU A 101 4.11 -8.33 4.24
C GLU A 101 3.39 -7.18 3.53
N SER A 102 2.59 -6.42 4.28
CA SER A 102 1.93 -5.20 3.80
C SER A 102 2.96 -4.11 3.47
N SER A 103 3.98 -3.95 4.31
CA SER A 103 5.10 -3.03 4.06
C SER A 103 5.89 -3.43 2.80
N ALA A 104 6.11 -4.73 2.58
CA ALA A 104 6.76 -5.24 1.37
C ALA A 104 5.91 -4.98 0.11
N ARG A 105 4.58 -5.10 0.21
CA ARG A 105 3.66 -4.75 -0.87
C ARG A 105 3.70 -3.25 -1.17
N ASP A 106 3.58 -2.40 -0.17
CA ASP A 106 3.67 -0.95 -0.32
C ASP A 106 4.97 -0.53 -1.05
N ARG A 107 6.12 -1.06 -0.61
CA ARG A 107 7.41 -0.79 -1.27
C ARG A 107 7.45 -1.29 -2.71
N PHE A 108 6.91 -2.48 -2.95
CA PHE A 108 6.80 -3.04 -4.30
C PHE A 108 5.94 -2.14 -5.21
N ILE A 109 4.78 -1.67 -4.73
CA ILE A 109 3.92 -0.75 -5.50
C ILE A 109 4.62 0.57 -5.79
N PHE A 110 5.38 1.10 -4.82
CA PHE A 110 6.18 2.31 -5.04
C PHE A 110 7.18 2.12 -6.19
N GLY A 111 7.88 0.97 -6.22
CA GLY A 111 8.78 0.62 -7.32
C GLY A 111 8.09 0.52 -8.69
N LEU A 112 6.83 0.07 -8.75
CA LEU A 112 6.07 0.01 -10.01
C LEU A 112 5.82 1.39 -10.64
N LEU A 113 5.88 2.48 -9.86
CA LEU A 113 5.79 3.84 -10.40
C LEU A 113 6.95 4.18 -11.35
N ALA A 114 8.10 3.50 -11.20
CA ALA A 114 9.24 3.61 -12.12
C ALA A 114 9.11 2.69 -13.35
N GLU A 115 8.38 1.58 -13.23
CA GLU A 115 8.25 0.58 -14.31
C GLU A 115 7.07 0.88 -15.25
N LEU A 116 5.94 1.33 -14.72
CA LEU A 116 4.71 1.54 -15.49
C LEU A 116 4.71 2.90 -16.19
N ARG A 117 4.52 2.90 -17.51
CA ARG A 117 4.44 4.15 -18.29
C ARG A 117 3.17 4.94 -17.94
N PRO A 118 3.26 6.26 -17.73
CA PRO A 118 2.08 7.12 -17.64
C PRO A 118 1.24 7.00 -18.91
N ARG A 119 -0.05 6.68 -18.78
CA ARG A 119 -0.97 6.55 -19.93
C ARG A 119 -1.51 7.89 -20.38
N ILE A 120 -1.64 8.81 -19.42
CA ILE A 120 -2.13 10.17 -19.61
C ILE A 120 -1.30 11.13 -18.78
N ARG A 121 -1.29 12.40 -19.18
CA ARG A 121 -0.56 13.45 -18.46
C ARG A 121 -0.98 13.60 -17.00
N GLU A 122 -2.25 13.32 -16.68
CA GLU A 122 -2.71 13.46 -15.30
C GLU A 122 -2.14 12.40 -14.37
N GLU A 123 -1.96 11.15 -14.84
CA GLU A 123 -1.24 10.13 -14.09
C GLU A 123 0.18 10.59 -13.72
N ALA A 124 0.91 11.20 -14.66
CA ALA A 124 2.24 11.70 -14.38
C ALA A 124 2.24 12.84 -13.35
N LYS A 125 1.28 13.77 -13.44
CA LYS A 125 1.16 14.87 -12.46
C LYS A 125 0.80 14.35 -11.07
N ASP A 126 -0.12 13.39 -10.97
CA ASP A 126 -0.55 12.84 -9.70
C ASP A 126 0.60 12.07 -9.03
N THR A 127 1.38 11.31 -9.81
CA THR A 127 2.59 10.66 -9.29
C THR A 127 3.63 11.67 -8.84
N LEU A 128 3.83 12.77 -9.58
CA LEU A 128 4.73 13.84 -9.14
C LEU A 128 4.26 14.50 -7.83
N ARG A 129 2.97 14.81 -7.72
CA ARG A 129 2.36 15.36 -6.49
C ARG A 129 2.53 14.40 -5.31
N TYR A 130 2.31 13.11 -5.55
CA TYR A 130 2.55 12.08 -4.56
C TYR A 130 4.00 12.07 -4.08
N LEU A 131 4.98 12.08 -4.98
CA LEU A 131 6.40 12.12 -4.61
C LEU A 131 6.75 13.35 -3.76
N MET A 132 6.25 14.53 -4.14
CA MET A 132 6.47 15.77 -3.40
C MET A 132 5.87 15.75 -1.99
N ALA A 133 4.75 15.04 -1.80
CA ALA A 133 4.07 14.93 -0.52
C ALA A 133 4.56 13.74 0.32
N SER A 134 5.14 12.72 -0.31
CA SER A 134 5.67 11.55 0.35
C SER A 134 7.01 11.85 1.01
N GLU A 135 7.27 11.26 2.17
CA GLU A 135 8.59 11.29 2.83
C GLU A 135 9.57 10.29 2.19
N ARG A 136 9.41 9.97 0.90
CA ARG A 136 10.14 8.89 0.18
C ARG A 136 11.07 9.40 -0.91
N HIS A 137 11.42 10.67 -0.88
CA HIS A 137 12.22 11.32 -1.92
C HIS A 137 13.70 10.92 -1.90
N ASP A 138 14.17 10.32 -0.80
CA ASP A 138 15.53 9.80 -0.63
C ASP A 138 15.67 8.33 -1.02
N MET A 139 14.56 7.67 -1.35
CA MET A 139 14.57 6.28 -1.81
C MET A 139 15.18 6.18 -3.22
N PRO A 140 16.00 5.15 -3.51
CA PRO A 140 16.60 4.96 -4.84
C PRO A 140 15.58 4.93 -5.99
N GLU A 141 14.37 4.44 -5.72
CA GLU A 141 13.28 4.37 -6.69
C GLU A 141 12.77 5.77 -7.07
N ALA A 142 12.92 6.80 -6.23
CA ALA A 142 12.39 8.14 -6.48
C ALA A 142 12.97 8.77 -7.76
N ASP A 143 14.28 8.66 -7.97
CA ASP A 143 14.95 9.17 -9.18
C ASP A 143 14.45 8.43 -10.43
N LEU A 144 14.32 7.10 -10.36
CA LEU A 144 13.80 6.30 -11.48
C LEU A 144 12.34 6.63 -11.81
N ILE A 145 11.52 6.94 -10.80
CA ILE A 145 10.16 7.41 -11.01
C ILE A 145 10.21 8.75 -11.76
N LEU A 146 11.01 9.72 -11.32
CA LEU A 146 11.12 11.02 -11.98
C LEU A 146 11.54 10.89 -13.45
N GLU A 147 12.52 10.02 -13.75
CA GLU A 147 12.93 9.72 -15.13
C GLU A 147 11.78 9.12 -15.96
N ASN A 148 11.01 8.20 -15.39
CA ASN A 148 9.85 7.61 -16.06
C ASN A 148 8.75 8.65 -16.34
N LEU A 149 8.55 9.63 -15.46
CA LEU A 149 7.51 10.66 -15.61
C LEU A 149 7.78 11.67 -16.74
N VAL A 150 9.04 11.85 -17.13
CA VAL A 150 9.47 12.81 -18.16
C VAL A 150 9.80 12.17 -19.50
N SER A 151 9.86 10.83 -19.55
CA SER A 151 10.13 10.07 -20.77
C SER A 151 8.88 9.84 -21.61
#